data_AF-A0A6C0KVB8-F1
#
_entry.id   AF-A0A6C0KVB8-F1
#
_cell.length_a   1.000
_cell.length_b   1.000
_cell.length_c   1.000
_cell.angle_alpha   90.00
_cell.angle_beta   90.00
_cell.angle_gamma   90.00
#
_symmetry.space_group_name_H-M   'P 1'
#
loop_
_entity.id
_entity.type
_entity.pdbx_description
1 polymer ?
#
loop_
_entity_poly.entity_id
_entity_poly.type
_entity_poly.pdbx_seq_one_letter_code
_entity_poly.pdbx_strand_id
1 'polypeptide(L)'
;MTVIEGIQVNHHTLENEVKAAIINNDPIEDKLNVIMVISNPCNFRRRIVLAKEFITRMEFEENIELYIVELAYNNEPYYVTEENNKNHLQLRTKTLLWHKENMINLGIKKLLPSDWKAVAWIDADVEFDAPFWAENALKVLNGSRDIVQLFSHCVDMDHEQYAMRIFQSFGFQYNKGLKYTKGGVNYFHPGYAWAMTRKAYEKIGGLYQYGILGSGDFNMALCFLGKGIETVNRGETEAYKTSVLEYEKNVKRLRVGYVPGIIRHYYHGSKINRNYNTRWKILIDYNYNPDEHITTDENGLIVPTPQCPKEMLREINDYFYSRKEDE
;
A
#
# COMPACT_ATOMS: atom_id res chain seq x y z
N MET A 1 -6.10 -43.99 -2.29
CA MET A 1 -5.14 -44.18 -1.18
C MET A 1 -4.03 -45.05 -1.73
N THR A 2 -2.82 -44.51 -1.83
CA THR A 2 -1.71 -45.20 -2.50
C THR A 2 -0.65 -45.49 -1.46
N VAL A 3 -0.19 -46.73 -1.37
CA VAL A 3 0.92 -47.12 -0.51
C VAL A 3 2.09 -47.47 -1.40
N ILE A 4 3.21 -46.77 -1.21
CA ILE A 4 4.46 -47.02 -1.93
C ILE A 4 5.50 -47.40 -0.87
N GLU A 5 6.09 -48.59 -0.98
CA GLU A 5 7.10 -49.10 -0.05
C GLU A 5 6.68 -49.08 1.44
N GLY A 6 5.40 -49.33 1.71
CA GLY A 6 4.87 -49.32 3.09
C GLY A 6 4.63 -47.92 3.68
N ILE A 7 4.90 -46.86 2.92
CA ILE A 7 4.58 -45.48 3.30
C ILE A 7 3.21 -45.11 2.73
N GLN A 8 2.31 -44.68 3.62
CA GLN A 8 1.00 -44.18 3.22
C GLN A 8 1.14 -42.83 2.51
N VAL A 9 0.84 -42.80 1.21
CA VAL A 9 0.78 -41.57 0.42
C VAL A 9 -0.65 -41.05 0.46
N ASN A 10 -0.86 -40.02 1.28
CA ASN A 10 -2.08 -39.25 1.28
C ASN A 10 -2.01 -38.18 0.20
N HIS A 11 -2.97 -38.20 -0.74
CA HIS A 11 -3.14 -37.13 -1.70
C HIS A 11 -4.08 -36.08 -1.10
N HIS A 12 -3.57 -34.88 -0.84
CA HIS A 12 -4.39 -33.74 -0.46
C HIS A 12 -4.56 -32.85 -1.69
N THR A 13 -5.77 -32.82 -2.26
CA THR A 13 -6.12 -31.81 -3.24
C THR A 13 -6.37 -30.50 -2.49
N LEU A 14 -5.39 -29.59 -2.51
CA LEU A 14 -5.61 -28.23 -2.03
C LEU A 14 -6.38 -27.47 -3.11
N GLU A 15 -7.69 -27.30 -2.91
CA GLU A 15 -8.50 -26.46 -3.78
C GLU A 15 -8.01 -25.02 -3.72
N ASN A 16 -7.75 -24.42 -4.88
CA ASN A 16 -7.30 -23.04 -4.95
C ASN A 16 -8.52 -22.12 -4.95
N GLU A 17 -8.98 -21.74 -3.77
CA GLU A 17 -10.17 -20.88 -3.56
C GLU A 17 -10.12 -19.58 -4.39
N VAL A 18 -8.94 -18.98 -4.55
CA VAL A 18 -8.77 -17.77 -5.37
C VAL A 18 -9.03 -18.07 -6.84
N LYS A 19 -8.51 -19.19 -7.35
CA LYS A 19 -8.77 -19.63 -8.73
C LYS A 19 -10.25 -19.97 -8.92
N ALA A 20 -10.87 -20.64 -7.96
CA ALA A 20 -12.30 -20.95 -8.01
C ALA A 20 -13.15 -19.68 -8.05
N ALA A 21 -12.82 -18.67 -7.23
CA ALA A 21 -13.50 -17.37 -7.24
C ALA A 21 -13.37 -16.65 -8.59
N ILE A 22 -12.17 -16.65 -9.19
CA ILE A 22 -11.95 -16.03 -10.51
C ILE A 22 -12.78 -16.71 -11.61
N ILE A 23 -12.95 -18.03 -11.54
CA ILE A 23 -13.69 -18.78 -12.57
C ILE A 23 -15.20 -18.62 -12.39
N ASN A 24 -15.68 -18.65 -11.15
CA ASN A 24 -17.11 -18.85 -10.85
C ASN A 24 -17.85 -17.57 -10.43
N ASN A 25 -17.15 -16.56 -9.95
CA ASN A 25 -17.81 -15.33 -9.48
C ASN A 25 -17.94 -14.33 -10.63
N ASP A 26 -19.05 -13.62 -10.65
CA ASP A 26 -19.16 -12.37 -11.39
C ASP A 26 -18.35 -11.26 -10.67
N PRO A 27 -17.88 -10.22 -11.39
CA PRO A 27 -17.31 -9.02 -10.77
C PRO A 27 -18.29 -8.37 -9.78
N ILE A 28 -17.80 -7.82 -8.66
CA ILE A 28 -18.66 -7.12 -7.69
C ILE A 28 -19.24 -5.79 -8.24
N GLU A 29 -18.52 -5.15 -9.17
CA GLU A 29 -18.90 -4.00 -9.98
C GLU A 29 -18.15 -4.03 -11.32
N ASP A 30 -18.52 -3.16 -12.27
CA ASP A 30 -18.02 -3.20 -13.65
C ASP A 30 -16.54 -2.78 -13.78
N LYS A 31 -16.12 -1.79 -12.99
CA LYS A 31 -14.77 -1.23 -12.99
C LYS A 31 -14.20 -1.14 -11.59
N LEU A 32 -12.93 -1.47 -11.43
CA LEU A 32 -12.22 -1.29 -10.18
C LEU A 32 -11.82 0.18 -10.04
N ASN A 33 -12.28 0.83 -8.98
CA ASN A 33 -11.86 2.18 -8.64
C ASN A 33 -10.40 2.16 -8.14
N VAL A 34 -9.47 2.76 -8.86
CA VAL A 34 -8.03 2.76 -8.53
C VAL A 34 -7.62 4.14 -8.02
N ILE A 35 -7.11 4.21 -6.80
CA ILE A 35 -6.49 5.41 -6.23
C ILE A 35 -4.97 5.33 -6.43
N MET A 36 -4.42 6.27 -7.19
CA MET A 36 -2.99 6.53 -7.27
C MET A 36 -2.69 7.81 -6.48
N VAL A 37 -1.62 7.79 -5.67
CA VAL A 37 -1.18 8.98 -4.92
C VAL A 37 0.24 9.36 -5.26
N ILE A 38 0.51 10.66 -5.35
CA ILE A 38 1.86 11.18 -5.53
C ILE A 38 2.17 12.35 -4.60
N SER A 39 3.23 12.15 -3.83
CA SER A 39 3.90 13.18 -3.04
C SER A 39 5.38 13.14 -3.44
N ASN A 40 5.93 14.32 -3.77
CA ASN A 40 7.30 14.45 -4.26
C ASN A 40 8.01 15.69 -3.66
N PRO A 41 8.20 15.73 -2.33
CA PRO A 41 8.71 16.92 -1.63
C PRO A 41 10.12 17.36 -2.04
N CYS A 42 10.89 16.46 -2.67
CA CYS A 42 12.26 16.73 -3.11
C CYS A 42 12.36 16.91 -4.63
N ASN A 43 11.22 17.00 -5.35
CA ASN A 43 11.17 17.17 -6.81
C ASN A 43 11.99 16.12 -7.60
N PHE A 44 12.02 14.87 -7.13
CA PHE A 44 12.68 13.78 -7.86
C PHE A 44 11.97 13.56 -9.20
N ARG A 45 12.71 13.69 -10.30
CA ARG A 45 12.20 13.57 -11.67
C ARG A 45 11.63 12.18 -11.93
N ARG A 46 12.31 11.14 -11.45
CA ARG A 46 11.93 9.74 -11.67
C ARG A 46 10.54 9.42 -11.12
N ARG A 47 10.15 10.01 -9.99
CA ARG A 47 8.80 9.85 -9.42
C ARG A 47 7.72 10.41 -10.36
N ILE A 48 7.95 11.58 -10.96
CA ILE A 48 7.01 12.18 -11.92
C ILE A 48 6.94 11.36 -13.22
N VAL A 49 8.08 10.88 -13.71
CA VAL A 49 8.14 10.02 -14.91
C VAL A 49 7.34 8.74 -14.68
N LEU A 50 7.63 8.01 -13.60
CA LEU A 50 6.92 6.77 -13.26
C LEU A 50 5.42 6.99 -13.06
N ALA A 51 5.03 8.08 -12.42
CA ALA A 51 3.63 8.46 -12.29
C ALA A 51 2.94 8.63 -13.64
N LYS A 52 3.54 9.38 -14.57
CA LYS A 52 2.96 9.60 -15.91
C LYS A 52 2.91 8.31 -16.73
N GLU A 53 3.96 7.49 -16.64
CA GLU A 53 3.97 6.17 -17.28
C GLU A 53 2.88 5.25 -16.70
N PHE A 54 2.69 5.24 -15.37
CA PHE A 54 1.64 4.48 -14.72
C PHE A 54 0.25 4.92 -15.17
N ILE A 55 -0.02 6.23 -15.18
CA ILE A 55 -1.29 6.80 -15.66
C ILE A 55 -1.56 6.35 -17.09
N THR A 56 -0.57 6.53 -17.97
CA THR A 56 -0.68 6.12 -19.38
C THR A 56 -1.01 4.64 -19.51
N ARG A 57 -0.36 3.75 -18.73
CA ARG A 57 -0.67 2.31 -18.73
C ARG A 57 -2.10 2.03 -18.25
N MET A 58 -2.53 2.69 -17.18
CA MET A 58 -3.88 2.52 -16.62
C MET A 58 -4.99 3.04 -17.56
N GLU A 59 -4.72 4.03 -18.41
CA GLU A 59 -5.68 4.49 -19.44
C GLU A 59 -6.02 3.41 -20.47
N PHE A 60 -5.14 2.42 -20.66
CA PHE A 60 -5.37 1.27 -21.55
C PHE A 60 -6.06 0.08 -20.87
N GLU A 61 -6.32 0.15 -19.56
CA GLU A 61 -6.99 -0.91 -18.80
C GLU A 61 -8.51 -0.73 -18.87
N GLU A 62 -9.23 -1.72 -19.41
CA GLU A 62 -10.68 -1.61 -19.64
C GLU A 62 -11.50 -1.64 -18.34
N ASN A 63 -11.06 -2.42 -17.34
CA ASN A 63 -11.81 -2.71 -16.12
C ASN A 63 -11.43 -1.83 -14.93
N ILE A 64 -10.89 -0.64 -15.17
CA ILE A 64 -10.55 0.32 -14.10
C ILE A 64 -11.14 1.71 -14.34
N GLU A 65 -11.29 2.43 -13.25
CA GLU A 65 -11.49 3.88 -13.22
C GLU A 65 -10.38 4.49 -12.36
N LEU A 66 -9.54 5.35 -12.94
CA LEU A 66 -8.38 5.90 -12.26
C LEU A 66 -8.70 7.24 -11.60
N TYR A 67 -8.33 7.35 -10.33
CA TYR A 67 -8.42 8.55 -9.50
C TYR A 67 -7.03 8.90 -8.97
N ILE A 68 -6.67 10.18 -9.05
CA ILE A 68 -5.31 10.63 -8.76
C ILE A 68 -5.33 11.68 -7.65
N VAL A 69 -4.53 11.46 -6.61
CA VAL A 69 -4.33 12.44 -5.52
C VAL A 69 -2.90 12.94 -5.57
N GLU A 70 -2.71 14.24 -5.75
CA GLU A 70 -1.40 14.87 -5.75
C GLU A 70 -1.24 15.82 -4.57
N LEU A 71 -0.15 15.67 -3.84
CA LEU A 71 0.24 16.56 -2.76
C LEU A 71 1.45 17.41 -3.20
N ALA A 72 1.19 18.70 -3.39
CA ALA A 72 2.21 19.71 -3.69
C ALA A 72 2.70 20.42 -2.43
N TYR A 73 3.94 20.88 -2.43
CA TYR A 73 4.56 21.53 -1.28
C TYR A 73 4.74 23.04 -1.50
N ASN A 74 4.43 23.84 -0.48
CA ASN A 74 4.54 25.30 -0.54
C ASN A 74 3.83 25.89 -1.78
N ASN A 75 4.58 26.51 -2.68
CA ASN A 75 4.08 27.13 -3.92
C ASN A 75 4.43 26.30 -5.17
N GLU A 76 4.82 25.03 -5.01
CA GLU A 76 5.11 24.16 -6.15
C GLU A 76 3.86 23.96 -7.02
N PRO A 77 4.02 23.85 -8.35
CA PRO A 77 2.92 23.50 -9.22
C PRO A 77 2.47 22.05 -8.98
N TYR A 78 1.26 21.74 -9.44
CA TYR A 78 0.81 20.37 -9.62
C TYR A 78 1.37 19.85 -10.95
N TYR A 79 2.05 18.70 -10.94
CA TYR A 79 2.74 18.12 -12.09
C TYR A 79 1.97 16.99 -12.78
N VAL A 80 1.00 16.40 -12.09
CA VAL A 80 0.29 15.19 -12.51
C VAL A 80 -1.22 15.40 -12.61
N THR A 81 -1.77 16.25 -11.74
CA THR A 81 -3.21 16.51 -11.65
C THR A 81 -3.61 17.83 -12.29
N GLU A 82 -4.91 17.98 -12.54
CA GLU A 82 -5.54 19.14 -13.17
C GLU A 82 -6.75 19.55 -12.33
N GLU A 83 -6.89 20.84 -12.04
CA GLU A 83 -7.92 21.38 -11.12
C GLU A 83 -9.36 21.06 -11.57
N ASN A 84 -9.61 21.01 -12.88
CA ASN A 84 -10.94 20.79 -13.44
C ASN A 84 -11.26 19.32 -13.76
N ASN A 85 -10.35 18.39 -13.46
CA ASN A 85 -10.60 16.98 -13.68
C ASN A 85 -11.29 16.36 -12.45
N LYS A 86 -12.51 15.85 -12.65
CA LYS A 86 -13.35 15.27 -11.59
C LYS A 86 -12.72 14.06 -10.87
N ASN A 87 -11.76 13.39 -11.50
CA ASN A 87 -11.06 12.24 -10.93
C ASN A 87 -9.75 12.65 -10.24
N HIS A 88 -9.42 13.95 -10.21
CA HIS A 88 -8.20 14.47 -9.61
C HIS A 88 -8.48 15.19 -8.29
N LEU A 89 -7.64 14.96 -7.30
CA LEU A 89 -7.64 15.69 -6.03
C LEU A 89 -6.28 16.36 -5.83
N GLN A 90 -6.30 17.69 -5.80
CA GLN A 90 -5.15 18.53 -5.51
C GLN A 90 -5.10 18.89 -4.02
N LEU A 91 -4.02 18.52 -3.35
CA LEU A 91 -3.74 18.83 -1.95
C LEU A 91 -2.48 19.69 -1.83
N ARG A 92 -2.36 20.46 -0.75
CA ARG A 92 -1.19 21.33 -0.54
C ARG A 92 -0.79 21.37 0.92
N THR A 93 0.52 21.32 1.19
CA THR A 93 1.05 21.46 2.55
C THR A 93 2.39 22.19 2.57
N LYS A 94 2.81 22.62 3.76
CA LYS A 94 4.16 23.14 4.02
C LYS A 94 5.03 22.14 4.79
N THR A 95 4.43 21.06 5.31
CA THR A 95 5.14 20.10 6.17
C THR A 95 5.41 18.81 5.40
N LEU A 96 6.65 18.32 5.52
CA LEU A 96 7.05 17.04 4.96
C LEU A 96 6.81 15.94 5.99
N LEU A 97 5.75 15.17 5.79
CA LEU A 97 5.51 13.90 6.46
C LEU A 97 5.25 12.82 5.40
N TRP A 98 5.25 11.56 5.81
CA TRP A 98 4.79 10.46 4.96
C TRP A 98 3.26 10.45 4.90
N HIS A 99 2.69 10.94 3.80
CA HIS A 99 1.23 11.12 3.66
C HIS A 99 0.50 10.02 2.88
N LYS A 100 1.18 8.98 2.37
CA LYS A 100 0.61 8.02 1.42
C LYS A 100 -0.78 7.51 1.82
N GLU A 101 -0.90 6.88 2.98
CA GLU A 101 -2.16 6.28 3.44
C GLU A 101 -3.23 7.35 3.76
N ASN A 102 -2.82 8.53 4.25
CA ASN A 102 -3.73 9.66 4.44
C ASN A 102 -4.29 10.19 3.12
N MET A 103 -3.45 10.35 2.09
CA MET A 103 -3.87 10.75 0.75
C MET A 103 -4.80 9.72 0.12
N ILE A 104 -4.53 8.43 0.30
CA ILE A 104 -5.43 7.37 -0.19
C ILE A 104 -6.79 7.50 0.48
N ASN A 105 -6.85 7.63 1.81
CA ASN A 105 -8.11 7.83 2.53
C ASN A 105 -8.88 9.07 2.05
N LEU A 106 -8.18 10.17 1.77
CA LEU A 106 -8.78 11.39 1.24
C LEU A 106 -9.31 11.19 -0.18
N GLY A 107 -8.54 10.53 -1.05
CA GLY A 107 -9.00 10.17 -2.39
C GLY A 107 -10.27 9.33 -2.36
N ILE A 108 -10.30 8.29 -1.52
CA ILE A 108 -11.48 7.44 -1.34
C ILE A 108 -12.70 8.26 -0.90
N LYS A 109 -12.52 9.16 0.08
CA LYS A 109 -13.62 9.95 0.64
C LYS A 109 -14.13 11.05 -0.29
N LYS A 110 -13.25 11.66 -1.09
CA LYS A 110 -13.55 12.87 -1.87
C LYS A 110 -13.80 12.61 -3.35
N LEU A 111 -13.28 11.52 -3.93
CA LEU A 111 -13.35 11.26 -5.37
C LEU A 111 -14.29 10.12 -5.74
N LEU A 112 -14.43 9.08 -4.91
CA LEU A 112 -15.21 7.91 -5.31
C LEU A 112 -16.72 8.19 -5.33
N PRO A 113 -17.46 7.58 -6.29
CA PRO A 113 -18.90 7.73 -6.38
C PRO A 113 -19.59 7.12 -5.17
N SER A 114 -20.74 7.66 -4.75
CA SER A 114 -21.40 7.27 -3.49
C SER A 114 -21.84 5.81 -3.39
N ASP A 115 -21.81 5.05 -4.49
CA ASP A 115 -22.24 3.65 -4.65
C ASP A 115 -21.10 2.68 -5.01
N TRP A 116 -19.83 3.12 -4.95
CA TRP A 116 -18.66 2.26 -5.15
C TRP A 116 -18.69 1.01 -4.27
N LYS A 117 -18.11 -0.12 -4.71
CA LYS A 117 -18.12 -1.41 -3.98
C LYS A 117 -16.73 -1.99 -3.71
N ALA A 118 -15.75 -1.65 -4.54
CA ALA A 118 -14.37 -2.08 -4.48
C ALA A 118 -13.45 -0.92 -4.86
N VAL A 119 -12.33 -0.83 -4.14
CA VAL A 119 -11.28 0.15 -4.36
C VAL A 119 -9.93 -0.51 -4.32
N ALA A 120 -9.02 -0.08 -5.19
CA ALA A 120 -7.61 -0.38 -5.15
C ALA A 120 -6.79 0.86 -4.83
N TRP A 121 -5.62 0.65 -4.22
CA TRP A 121 -4.56 1.65 -4.15
C TRP A 121 -3.25 1.02 -4.62
N ILE A 122 -2.58 1.71 -5.55
CA ILE A 122 -1.49 1.13 -6.32
C ILE A 122 -0.33 2.14 -6.37
N ASP A 123 0.88 1.64 -6.11
CA ASP A 123 2.11 2.40 -6.22
C ASP A 123 2.39 2.72 -7.70
N ALA A 124 2.79 3.96 -7.97
CA ALA A 124 3.00 4.44 -9.33
C ALA A 124 4.23 3.84 -10.03
N ASP A 125 5.06 3.09 -9.29
CA ASP A 125 6.28 2.45 -9.76
C ASP A 125 6.07 0.97 -10.14
N VAL A 126 4.83 0.52 -10.30
CA VAL A 126 4.53 -0.85 -10.75
C VAL A 126 3.83 -0.95 -12.10
N GLU A 127 3.94 -2.12 -12.71
CA GLU A 127 3.23 -2.53 -13.93
C GLU A 127 2.71 -3.94 -13.75
N PHE A 128 1.50 -4.21 -14.25
CA PHE A 128 0.89 -5.53 -14.24
C PHE A 128 1.15 -6.26 -15.55
N ASP A 129 1.70 -7.48 -15.47
CA ASP A 129 1.83 -8.37 -16.64
C ASP A 129 0.57 -9.20 -16.87
N ALA A 130 -0.27 -9.35 -15.85
CA ALA A 130 -1.50 -10.13 -15.93
C ALA A 130 -2.63 -9.30 -16.54
N PRO A 131 -3.11 -9.59 -17.76
CA PRO A 131 -4.01 -8.69 -18.50
C PRO A 131 -5.39 -8.49 -17.88
N PHE A 132 -5.85 -9.43 -17.05
CA PHE A 132 -7.17 -9.38 -16.42
C PHE A 132 -7.07 -9.15 -14.90
N TRP A 133 -6.00 -8.49 -14.43
CA TRP A 133 -5.75 -8.31 -13.00
C TRP A 133 -6.90 -7.58 -12.29
N ALA A 134 -7.48 -6.57 -12.93
CA ALA A 134 -8.56 -5.75 -12.38
C ALA A 134 -9.88 -6.54 -12.30
N GLU A 135 -10.28 -7.20 -13.39
CA GLU A 135 -11.47 -8.08 -13.40
C GLU A 135 -11.32 -9.21 -12.37
N ASN A 136 -10.15 -9.85 -12.32
CA ASN A 136 -9.88 -10.92 -11.35
C ASN A 136 -9.98 -10.40 -9.90
N ALA A 137 -9.51 -9.18 -9.63
CA ALA A 137 -9.67 -8.57 -8.32
C ALA A 137 -11.14 -8.39 -7.95
N LEU A 138 -11.96 -7.87 -8.87
CA LEU A 138 -13.40 -7.66 -8.67
C LEU A 138 -14.14 -8.97 -8.39
N LYS A 139 -13.77 -10.06 -9.09
CA LYS A 139 -14.33 -11.40 -8.87
C LYS A 139 -13.94 -11.99 -7.52
N VAL A 140 -12.68 -11.84 -7.12
CA VAL A 140 -12.20 -12.34 -5.82
C VAL A 140 -12.80 -11.52 -4.66
N LEU A 141 -12.99 -10.21 -4.84
CA LEU A 141 -13.65 -9.35 -3.85
C LEU A 141 -15.16 -9.58 -3.78
N ASN A 142 -15.76 -10.22 -4.79
CA ASN A 142 -17.16 -10.62 -4.76
C ASN A 142 -17.36 -11.87 -3.88
N GLY A 143 -17.43 -11.64 -2.57
CA GLY A 143 -17.82 -12.68 -1.61
C GLY A 143 -16.71 -13.65 -1.18
N SER A 144 -15.59 -13.78 -1.91
CA SER A 144 -14.48 -14.68 -1.52
C SER A 144 -13.52 -14.06 -0.51
N ARG A 145 -13.05 -12.82 -0.77
CA ARG A 145 -12.10 -12.10 0.08
C ARG A 145 -12.58 -10.67 0.34
N ASP A 146 -12.16 -10.10 1.46
CA ASP A 146 -12.51 -8.74 1.86
C ASP A 146 -11.45 -7.72 1.39
N ILE A 147 -10.20 -8.18 1.33
CA ILE A 147 -9.01 -7.44 0.91
C ILE A 147 -8.06 -8.38 0.18
N VAL A 148 -7.46 -7.92 -0.91
CA VAL A 148 -6.54 -8.69 -1.75
C VAL A 148 -5.29 -7.89 -2.09
N GLN A 149 -4.13 -8.55 -2.11
CA GLN A 149 -2.94 -7.98 -2.74
C GLN A 149 -2.97 -8.32 -4.24
N LEU A 150 -2.77 -7.34 -5.12
CA LEU A 150 -3.10 -7.46 -6.55
C LEU A 150 -2.04 -8.24 -7.38
N PHE A 151 -1.21 -9.04 -6.73
CA PHE A 151 -0.19 -9.85 -7.38
C PHE A 151 0.18 -11.06 -6.52
N SER A 152 0.80 -12.06 -7.15
CA SER A 152 1.45 -13.17 -6.44
C SER A 152 2.96 -12.99 -6.38
N HIS A 153 3.56 -12.51 -7.47
CA HIS A 153 5.01 -12.33 -7.60
C HIS A 153 5.33 -10.96 -8.18
N CYS A 154 6.41 -10.35 -7.70
CA CYS A 154 6.94 -9.09 -8.21
C CYS A 154 8.35 -9.30 -8.73
N VAL A 155 8.59 -8.91 -9.98
CA VAL A 155 9.93 -8.78 -10.57
C VAL A 155 10.45 -7.39 -10.21
N ASP A 156 11.44 -7.35 -9.33
CA ASP A 156 12.11 -6.14 -8.89
C ASP A 156 13.25 -5.82 -9.87
N MET A 157 13.15 -4.67 -10.53
CA MET A 157 14.04 -4.31 -11.63
C MET A 157 15.15 -3.34 -11.20
N ASP A 158 16.27 -3.37 -11.90
CA ASP A 158 17.30 -2.34 -11.84
C ASP A 158 17.00 -1.15 -12.79
N HIS A 159 17.92 -0.20 -12.83
CA HIS A 159 17.87 0.98 -13.68
C HIS A 159 17.88 0.67 -15.19
N GLU A 160 18.40 -0.48 -15.62
CA GLU A 160 18.38 -0.96 -17.01
C GLU A 160 17.17 -1.84 -17.30
N GLN A 161 16.25 -1.98 -16.34
CA GLN A 161 15.05 -2.82 -16.38
C GLN A 161 15.34 -4.33 -16.39
N TYR A 162 16.54 -4.75 -15.98
CA TYR A 162 16.83 -6.16 -15.76
C TYR A 162 16.26 -6.64 -14.42
N ALA A 163 15.78 -7.88 -14.41
CA ALA A 163 15.25 -8.52 -13.20
C ALA A 163 16.38 -8.78 -12.19
N MET A 164 16.36 -8.08 -11.06
CA MET A 164 17.31 -8.30 -9.96
C MET A 164 16.84 -9.40 -9.02
N ARG A 165 15.55 -9.39 -8.67
CA ARG A 165 14.97 -10.27 -7.64
C ARG A 165 13.50 -10.52 -7.88
N ILE A 166 13.03 -11.67 -7.42
CA ILE A 166 11.60 -11.96 -7.32
C ILE A 166 11.17 -11.88 -5.86
N PHE A 167 10.13 -11.08 -5.59
CA PHE A 167 9.44 -11.06 -4.31
C PHE A 167 8.12 -11.80 -4.42
N GLN A 168 7.75 -12.51 -3.36
CA GLN A 168 6.42 -13.09 -3.22
C GLN A 168 5.53 -12.14 -2.41
N SER A 169 4.29 -11.97 -2.86
CA SER A 169 3.34 -11.11 -2.19
C SER A 169 2.98 -11.69 -0.81
N PHE A 170 2.76 -10.81 0.16
CA PHE A 170 2.24 -11.17 1.47
C PHE A 170 0.93 -11.98 1.34
N GLY A 171 0.00 -11.51 0.51
CA GLY A 171 -1.31 -12.15 0.31
C GLY A 171 -1.19 -13.57 -0.25
N PHE A 172 -0.27 -13.78 -1.20
CA PHE A 172 0.00 -15.10 -1.77
C PHE A 172 0.53 -16.07 -0.72
N GLN A 173 1.60 -15.68 -0.01
CA GLN A 173 2.19 -16.55 0.98
C GLN A 173 1.25 -16.86 2.15
N TYR A 174 0.45 -15.87 2.58
CA TYR A 174 -0.59 -16.06 3.59
C TYR A 174 -1.62 -17.10 3.15
N ASN A 175 -2.14 -16.99 1.92
CA ASN A 175 -3.13 -17.93 1.38
C ASN A 175 -2.58 -19.34 1.14
N LYS A 176 -1.26 -19.49 1.03
CA LYS A 176 -0.59 -20.79 0.95
C LYS A 176 -0.32 -21.42 2.32
N GLY A 177 -0.71 -20.76 3.41
CA GLY A 177 -0.49 -21.26 4.77
C GLY A 177 1.00 -21.30 5.15
N LEU A 178 1.84 -20.51 4.48
CA LEU A 178 3.26 -20.48 4.76
C LEU A 178 3.54 -19.77 6.08
N LYS A 179 4.60 -20.20 6.76
CA LYS A 179 5.06 -19.54 7.99
C LYS A 179 5.55 -18.13 7.66
N TYR A 180 4.97 -17.12 8.32
CA TYR A 180 5.36 -15.72 8.15
C TYR A 180 6.87 -15.51 8.36
N THR A 181 7.50 -14.77 7.45
CA THR A 181 8.90 -14.33 7.56
C THR A 181 9.06 -12.85 7.18
N LYS A 182 9.91 -12.15 7.95
CA LYS A 182 10.22 -10.71 7.80
C LYS A 182 11.32 -10.43 6.76
N GLY A 183 11.95 -11.45 6.19
CA GLY A 183 13.07 -11.27 5.26
C GLY A 183 13.53 -12.56 4.60
N GLY A 184 14.65 -12.49 3.87
CA GLY A 184 15.18 -13.62 3.11
C GLY A 184 14.36 -13.95 1.86
N VAL A 185 14.61 -15.11 1.26
CA VAL A 185 14.00 -15.53 -0.02
C VAL A 185 12.47 -15.69 0.06
N ASN A 186 11.95 -15.99 1.26
CA ASN A 186 10.52 -16.18 1.51
C ASN A 186 9.87 -14.95 2.17
N TYR A 187 10.44 -13.77 1.98
CA TYR A 187 9.88 -12.54 2.54
C TYR A 187 8.45 -12.29 2.08
N PHE A 188 7.55 -12.02 3.03
CA PHE A 188 6.16 -11.66 2.77
C PHE A 188 6.09 -10.18 2.40
N HIS A 189 6.18 -9.85 1.11
CA HIS A 189 6.27 -8.46 0.67
C HIS A 189 4.92 -7.73 0.82
N PRO A 190 4.81 -6.68 1.65
CA PRO A 190 3.52 -6.05 1.95
C PRO A 190 3.15 -4.92 0.99
N GLY A 191 4.08 -4.38 0.21
CA GLY A 191 3.86 -3.16 -0.58
C GLY A 191 3.15 -3.34 -1.93
N TYR A 192 3.30 -2.30 -2.76
CA TYR A 192 2.91 -2.20 -4.17
C TYR A 192 1.43 -1.98 -4.45
N ALA A 193 0.59 -3.01 -4.34
CA ALA A 193 -0.76 -2.94 -4.89
C ALA A 193 -1.76 -3.77 -4.09
N TRP A 194 -2.83 -3.13 -3.64
CA TRP A 194 -3.89 -3.74 -2.84
C TRP A 194 -5.27 -3.28 -3.32
N ALA A 195 -6.28 -4.09 -3.06
CA ALA A 195 -7.67 -3.72 -3.21
C ALA A 195 -8.54 -4.28 -2.09
N MET A 196 -9.65 -3.62 -1.79
CA MET A 196 -10.60 -4.04 -0.77
C MET A 196 -12.03 -3.67 -1.11
N THR A 197 -12.97 -4.39 -0.50
CA THR A 197 -14.39 -4.04 -0.57
C THR A 197 -14.68 -2.78 0.23
N ARG A 198 -15.69 -2.00 -0.19
CA ARG A 198 -16.23 -0.87 0.57
C ARG A 198 -16.64 -1.27 1.98
N LYS A 199 -17.33 -2.41 2.09
CA LYS A 199 -17.75 -2.96 3.38
C LYS A 199 -16.55 -3.17 4.32
N ALA A 200 -15.42 -3.65 3.80
CA ALA A 200 -14.20 -3.78 4.60
C ALA A 200 -13.62 -2.41 4.97
N TYR A 201 -13.49 -1.50 4.01
CA TYR A 201 -12.98 -0.13 4.24
C TYR A 201 -13.77 0.63 5.31
N GLU A 202 -15.11 0.66 5.18
CA GLU A 202 -15.99 1.34 6.13
C GLU A 202 -15.94 0.69 7.52
N LYS A 203 -15.89 -0.65 7.58
CA LYS A 203 -15.77 -1.39 8.85
C LYS A 203 -14.49 -1.03 9.61
N ILE A 204 -13.39 -0.78 8.89
CA ILE A 204 -12.09 -0.53 9.53
C ILE A 204 -11.86 0.96 9.85
N GLY A 205 -12.65 1.85 9.26
CA GLY A 205 -12.54 3.31 9.47
C GLY A 205 -11.52 4.01 8.56
N GLY A 206 -11.11 3.36 7.47
CA GLY A 206 -10.04 3.82 6.59
C GLY A 206 -8.70 3.10 6.81
N LEU A 207 -7.72 3.36 5.95
CA LEU A 207 -6.36 2.83 6.05
C LEU A 207 -5.58 3.46 7.21
N TYR A 208 -4.62 2.71 7.76
CA TYR A 208 -3.77 3.19 8.85
C TYR A 208 -2.82 4.31 8.38
N GLN A 209 -2.99 5.52 8.92
CA GLN A 209 -2.33 6.73 8.43
C GLN A 209 -1.42 7.43 9.46
N TYR A 210 -1.25 6.85 10.65
CA TYR A 210 -0.48 7.48 11.74
C TYR A 210 1.03 7.23 11.67
N GLY A 211 1.49 6.44 10.69
CA GLY A 211 2.90 6.20 10.41
C GLY A 211 3.53 7.33 9.59
N ILE A 212 3.89 8.44 10.23
CA ILE A 212 4.38 9.68 9.55
C ILE A 212 5.78 9.58 8.92
N LEU A 213 6.43 8.42 9.02
CA LEU A 213 7.72 8.08 8.39
C LEU A 213 7.65 6.81 7.53
N GLY A 214 6.44 6.40 7.12
CA GLY A 214 6.19 5.24 6.27
C GLY A 214 5.96 3.95 7.05
N SER A 215 6.08 2.81 6.33
CA SER A 215 5.77 1.45 6.81
C SER A 215 4.27 1.17 6.97
N GLY A 216 3.40 2.00 6.41
CA GLY A 216 1.94 1.82 6.51
C GLY A 216 1.47 0.46 5.95
N ASP A 217 1.98 0.07 4.78
CA ASP A 217 1.76 -1.25 4.19
C ASP A 217 2.17 -2.41 5.12
N PHE A 218 3.37 -2.34 5.69
CA PHE A 218 3.88 -3.34 6.64
C PHE A 218 3.04 -3.39 7.92
N ASN A 219 2.68 -2.23 8.48
CA ASN A 219 1.84 -2.13 9.66
C ASN A 219 0.46 -2.77 9.40
N MET A 220 -0.19 -2.39 8.29
CA MET A 220 -1.49 -2.94 7.91
C MET A 220 -1.43 -4.45 7.66
N ALA A 221 -0.42 -4.93 6.93
CA ALA A 221 -0.27 -6.34 6.60
C ALA A 221 -0.16 -7.23 7.86
N LEU A 222 0.63 -6.81 8.84
CA LEU A 222 0.82 -7.54 10.09
C LEU A 222 -0.40 -7.47 11.01
N CYS A 223 -1.14 -6.36 10.97
CA CYS A 223 -2.43 -6.25 11.64
C CYS A 223 -3.44 -7.29 11.11
N PHE A 224 -3.39 -7.65 9.82
CA PHE A 224 -4.24 -8.73 9.31
C PHE A 224 -3.94 -10.10 9.94
N LEU A 225 -2.72 -10.32 10.42
CA LEU A 225 -2.32 -11.56 11.12
C LEU A 225 -2.59 -11.53 12.63
N GLY A 226 -3.09 -10.42 13.17
CA GLY A 226 -3.10 -10.20 14.62
C GLY A 226 -1.69 -10.05 15.22
N LYS A 227 -0.76 -9.48 14.42
CA LYS A 227 0.66 -9.30 14.77
C LYS A 227 1.10 -7.84 14.66
N GLY A 228 0.18 -6.88 14.76
CA GLY A 228 0.45 -5.45 14.62
C GLY A 228 1.55 -4.96 15.57
N ILE A 229 1.60 -5.49 16.80
CA ILE A 229 2.66 -5.12 17.76
C ILE A 229 4.07 -5.53 17.31
N GLU A 230 4.22 -6.47 16.38
CA GLU A 230 5.54 -6.85 15.84
C GLU A 230 6.09 -5.81 14.85
N THR A 231 5.28 -4.82 14.46
CA THR A 231 5.64 -3.76 13.52
C THR A 231 6.27 -2.55 14.20
N VAL A 232 6.00 -2.40 15.50
CA VAL A 232 6.44 -1.28 16.33
C VAL A 232 7.71 -1.65 17.09
N ASN A 233 8.61 -0.69 17.21
CA ASN A 233 9.88 -0.89 17.92
C ASN A 233 9.68 -0.71 19.44
N ARG A 234 10.51 -1.39 20.24
CA ARG A 234 10.38 -1.38 21.72
C ARG A 234 10.38 0.04 22.32
N GLY A 235 11.18 0.96 21.75
CA GLY A 235 11.30 2.33 22.24
C GLY A 235 10.25 3.30 21.71
N GLU A 236 9.33 2.87 20.86
CA GLU A 236 8.21 3.71 20.43
C GLU A 236 7.23 3.93 21.59
N THR A 237 6.49 5.04 21.54
CA THR A 237 5.55 5.45 22.60
C THR A 237 4.36 4.49 22.71
N GLU A 238 3.75 4.41 23.88
CA GLU A 238 2.54 3.60 24.10
C GLU A 238 1.36 4.09 23.26
N ALA A 239 1.25 5.40 22.99
CA ALA A 239 0.23 5.95 22.12
C ALA A 239 0.37 5.42 20.68
N TYR A 240 1.59 5.40 20.13
CA TYR A 240 1.82 4.86 18.80
C TYR A 240 1.52 3.34 18.74
N LYS A 241 1.98 2.56 19.72
CA LYS A 241 1.65 1.12 19.83
C LYS A 241 0.15 0.90 19.91
N THR A 242 -0.55 1.69 20.72
CA THR A 242 -2.00 1.62 20.90
C THR A 242 -2.73 1.88 19.59
N SER A 243 -2.32 2.90 18.81
CA SER A 243 -2.93 3.21 17.51
C SER A 243 -2.87 2.01 16.54
N VAL A 244 -1.76 1.27 16.52
CA VAL A 244 -1.60 0.06 15.68
C VAL A 244 -2.48 -1.08 16.19
N LEU A 245 -2.50 -1.31 17.51
CA LEU A 245 -3.33 -2.35 18.12
C LEU A 245 -4.83 -2.08 17.96
N GLU A 246 -5.26 -0.82 17.97
CA GLU A 246 -6.65 -0.46 17.71
C GLU A 246 -7.03 -0.72 16.26
N TYR A 247 -6.16 -0.38 15.32
CA TYR A 247 -6.34 -0.73 13.92
C TYR A 247 -6.43 -2.26 13.73
N GLU A 248 -5.57 -3.02 14.40
CA GLU A 248 -5.59 -4.49 14.38
C GLU A 248 -6.95 -5.08 14.79
N LYS A 249 -7.59 -4.53 15.84
CA LYS A 249 -8.91 -5.00 16.31
C LYS A 249 -9.94 -5.01 15.18
N ASN A 250 -9.87 -4.04 14.28
CA ASN A 250 -10.81 -3.87 13.19
C ASN A 250 -10.50 -4.76 11.98
N VAL A 251 -9.20 -5.04 11.72
CA VAL A 251 -8.77 -5.72 10.49
C VAL A 251 -8.48 -7.21 10.63
N LYS A 252 -8.16 -7.72 11.84
CA LYS A 252 -7.69 -9.11 12.04
C LYS A 252 -8.69 -10.22 11.68
N ARG A 253 -9.94 -9.85 11.39
CA ARG A 253 -11.02 -10.76 10.96
C ARG A 253 -11.35 -10.64 9.48
N LEU A 254 -10.64 -9.80 8.73
CA LEU A 254 -10.82 -9.69 7.28
C LEU A 254 -10.26 -10.94 6.60
N ARG A 255 -10.95 -11.37 5.55
CA ARG A 255 -10.50 -12.46 4.69
C ARG A 255 -9.47 -11.90 3.71
N VAL A 256 -8.19 -12.15 3.98
CA VAL A 256 -7.08 -11.67 3.15
C VAL A 256 -6.83 -12.62 1.98
N GLY A 257 -6.74 -12.05 0.79
CA GLY A 257 -6.47 -12.76 -0.45
C GLY A 257 -5.28 -12.22 -1.22
N TYR A 258 -5.14 -12.73 -2.44
CA TYR A 258 -4.29 -12.16 -3.47
C TYR A 258 -4.95 -12.39 -4.83
N VAL A 259 -4.49 -11.67 -5.84
CA VAL A 259 -4.80 -11.95 -7.25
C VAL A 259 -3.59 -12.63 -7.89
N PRO A 260 -3.74 -13.79 -8.55
CA PRO A 260 -2.63 -14.43 -9.24
C PRO A 260 -2.16 -13.56 -10.39
N GLY A 261 -0.87 -13.20 -10.40
CA GLY A 261 -0.29 -12.37 -11.44
C GLY A 261 1.12 -11.94 -11.09
N ILE A 262 1.88 -11.60 -12.14
CA ILE A 262 3.20 -10.99 -12.00
C ILE A 262 3.03 -9.48 -12.13
N ILE A 263 3.73 -8.75 -11.27
CA ILE A 263 3.97 -7.32 -11.45
C ILE A 263 5.46 -7.07 -11.65
N ARG A 264 5.79 -5.97 -12.32
CA ARG A 264 7.14 -5.41 -12.33
C ARG A 264 7.19 -4.20 -11.42
N HIS A 265 8.28 -4.03 -10.68
CA HIS A 265 8.54 -2.85 -9.87
C HIS A 265 9.76 -2.13 -10.44
N TYR A 266 9.54 -0.90 -10.92
CA TYR A 266 10.53 -0.09 -11.60
C TYR A 266 11.50 0.57 -10.61
N TYR A 267 12.76 0.66 -11.02
CA TYR A 267 13.79 1.33 -10.26
C TYR A 267 13.52 2.83 -10.11
N HIS A 268 13.70 3.34 -8.87
CA HIS A 268 13.58 4.75 -8.51
C HIS A 268 14.58 5.11 -7.38
N GLY A 269 15.84 4.73 -7.57
CA GLY A 269 16.93 4.95 -6.61
C GLY A 269 17.18 3.77 -5.68
N SER A 270 18.40 3.74 -5.14
CA SER A 270 18.91 2.59 -4.40
C SER A 270 18.16 2.33 -3.10
N LYS A 271 17.89 1.04 -2.82
CA LYS A 271 17.23 0.61 -1.57
C LYS A 271 18.00 0.99 -0.31
N ILE A 272 19.33 1.18 -0.40
CA ILE A 272 20.16 1.58 0.74
C ILE A 272 19.77 2.97 1.26
N ASN A 273 19.43 3.90 0.37
CA ASN A 273 19.06 5.28 0.70
C ASN A 273 17.64 5.39 1.28
N ARG A 274 16.84 4.32 1.20
CA ARG A 274 15.48 4.30 1.75
C ARG A 274 15.47 4.21 3.28
N ASN A 275 16.62 3.87 3.89
CA ASN A 275 16.85 3.84 5.34
C ASN A 275 15.77 3.09 6.14
N TYR A 276 15.19 2.02 5.56
CA TYR A 276 14.09 1.28 6.18
C TYR A 276 14.43 0.71 7.56
N ASN A 277 15.71 0.39 7.79
CA ASN A 277 16.18 -0.16 9.06
C ASN A 277 16.50 0.89 10.13
N THR A 278 16.51 2.19 9.80
CA THR A 278 16.97 3.25 10.70
C THR A 278 16.02 4.43 10.83
N ARG A 279 15.18 4.72 9.83
CA ARG A 279 14.28 5.89 9.83
C ARG A 279 13.33 5.96 11.03
N TRP A 280 12.89 4.80 11.55
CA TRP A 280 12.01 4.73 12.72
C TRP A 280 12.66 5.26 14.00
N LYS A 281 14.00 5.34 14.06
CA LYS A 281 14.71 5.90 15.21
C LYS A 281 14.36 7.36 15.46
N ILE A 282 14.09 8.12 14.39
CA ILE A 282 13.62 9.52 14.50
C ILE A 282 12.34 9.58 15.36
N LEU A 283 11.41 8.64 15.19
CA LEU A 283 10.18 8.62 16.00
C LEU A 283 10.45 8.31 17.48
N ILE A 284 11.46 7.50 17.77
CA ILE A 284 11.84 7.15 19.14
C ILE A 284 12.58 8.29 19.82
N ASP A 285 13.58 8.86 19.14
CA ASP A 285 14.45 9.90 19.69
C ASP A 285 13.65 11.14 20.14
N TYR A 286 12.52 11.40 19.48
CA TYR A 286 11.62 12.51 19.78
C TYR A 286 10.28 12.09 20.40
N ASN A 287 10.16 10.85 20.90
CA ASN A 287 8.95 10.33 21.56
C ASN A 287 7.66 10.61 20.78
N TYR A 288 7.63 10.28 19.48
CA TYR A 288 6.48 10.53 18.63
C TYR A 288 5.18 9.97 19.24
N ASN A 289 4.20 10.84 19.45
CA ASN A 289 2.88 10.51 19.93
C ASN A 289 1.85 10.98 18.89
N PRO A 290 1.10 10.07 18.22
CA PRO A 290 0.12 10.45 17.22
C PRO A 290 -1.04 11.29 17.77
N ASP A 291 -1.36 11.19 19.06
CA ASP A 291 -2.46 11.94 19.67
C ASP A 291 -2.08 13.39 20.00
N GLU A 292 -0.78 13.66 20.17
CA GLU A 292 -0.26 14.96 20.58
C GLU A 292 0.44 15.70 19.45
N HIS A 293 1.20 15.01 18.61
CA HIS A 293 2.13 15.62 17.66
C HIS A 293 1.54 15.86 16.27
N ILE A 294 0.40 15.24 15.94
CA ILE A 294 -0.28 15.44 14.67
C ILE A 294 -1.77 15.70 14.86
N THR A 295 -2.34 16.40 13.90
CA THR A 295 -3.77 16.65 13.75
C THR A 295 -4.09 16.68 12.25
N THR A 296 -5.27 17.14 11.87
CA THR A 296 -5.67 17.31 10.48
C THR A 296 -6.08 18.74 10.19
N ASP A 297 -5.78 19.22 8.99
CA ASP A 297 -6.29 20.50 8.49
C ASP A 297 -7.75 20.41 8.01
N GLU A 298 -8.28 21.51 7.48
CA GLU A 298 -9.63 21.60 6.91
C GLU A 298 -9.89 20.63 5.74
N ASN A 299 -8.83 20.16 5.07
CA ASN A 299 -8.90 19.18 4.00
C ASN A 299 -8.81 17.73 4.50
N GLY A 300 -8.56 17.53 5.79
CA GLY A 300 -8.30 16.22 6.40
C GLY A 300 -6.87 15.72 6.20
N LEU A 301 -5.97 16.56 5.69
CA LEU A 301 -4.56 16.23 5.53
C LEU A 301 -3.87 16.28 6.89
N ILE A 302 -3.03 15.29 7.18
CA ILE A 302 -2.26 15.27 8.43
C ILE A 302 -1.31 16.47 8.48
N VAL A 303 -1.29 17.18 9.60
CA VAL A 303 -0.39 18.32 9.85
C VAL A 303 0.16 18.23 11.28
N PRO A 304 1.36 18.75 11.55
CA PRO A 304 1.92 18.76 12.89
C PRO A 304 1.16 19.74 13.79
N THR A 305 1.02 19.40 15.06
CA THR A 305 0.53 20.31 16.10
C THR A 305 1.65 21.24 16.59
N PRO A 306 1.34 22.29 17.37
CA PRO A 306 2.36 23.09 18.06
C PRO A 306 3.24 22.29 19.03
N GLN A 307 2.77 21.13 19.52
CA GLN A 307 3.50 20.24 20.42
C GLN A 307 4.49 19.33 19.68
N CYS A 308 4.36 19.19 18.36
CA CYS A 308 5.25 18.38 17.54
C CYS A 308 6.70 18.91 17.63
N PRO A 309 7.69 18.08 18.03
CA PRO A 309 9.08 18.53 18.14
C PRO A 309 9.62 19.04 16.79
N LYS A 310 10.15 20.26 16.77
CA LYS A 310 10.65 20.90 15.53
C LYS A 310 11.86 20.16 14.96
N GLU A 311 12.69 19.62 15.85
CA GLU A 311 13.88 18.84 15.51
C GLU A 311 13.49 17.52 14.84
N MET A 312 12.40 16.88 15.27
CA MET A 312 11.84 15.70 14.60
C MET A 312 11.43 16.03 13.17
N LEU A 313 10.71 17.14 12.96
CA LEU A 313 10.30 17.58 11.63
C LEU A 313 11.49 17.90 10.73
N ARG A 314 12.57 18.48 11.29
CA ARG A 314 13.81 18.72 10.57
C ARG A 314 14.48 17.41 10.14
N GLU A 315 14.60 16.43 11.03
CA GLU A 315 15.21 15.15 10.67
C GLU A 315 14.37 14.32 9.69
N ILE A 316 13.04 14.42 9.76
CA ILE A 316 12.15 13.87 8.75
C ILE A 316 12.45 14.52 7.38
N ASN A 317 12.63 15.83 7.34
CA ASN A 317 12.99 16.55 6.13
C ASN A 317 14.34 16.08 5.56
N ASP A 318 15.36 15.99 6.41
CA ASP A 318 16.69 15.47 6.03
C ASP A 318 16.61 14.03 5.49
N TYR A 319 15.75 13.19 6.09
CA TYR A 319 15.47 11.85 5.60
C TYR A 319 14.91 11.86 4.18
N PHE A 320 13.92 12.70 3.88
CA PHE A 320 13.34 12.79 2.52
C PHE A 320 14.42 13.13 1.47
N TYR A 321 15.28 14.12 1.73
CA TYR A 321 16.37 14.48 0.83
C TYR A 321 17.41 13.37 0.66
N SER A 322 17.65 12.58 1.71
CA SER A 322 18.62 11.47 1.67
C SER A 322 18.24 10.32 0.73
N ARG A 323 16.96 10.23 0.30
CA ARG A 323 16.44 9.10 -0.49
C ARG A 323 17.01 8.99 -1.90
N LYS A 324 17.46 10.10 -2.49
CA LYS A 324 18.12 10.18 -3.81
C LYS A 324 17.42 9.32 -4.88
N GLU A 325 16.15 9.59 -5.16
CA GLU A 325 15.34 8.72 -6.05
C GLU A 325 15.64 8.89 -7.54
N ASP A 326 16.49 9.84 -7.91
CA ASP A 326 16.95 10.12 -9.28
C ASP A 326 18.33 9.51 -9.61
N GLU A 327 18.84 8.61 -8.77
CA GLU A 327 20.11 7.89 -9.02
C GLU A 327 20.14 7.11 -10.33
#